data_AF-A0A7M3YJ25-F1
#
_entry.id   AF-A0A7M3YJ25-F1
#
_cell.length_a   1.000
_cell.length_b   1.000
_cell.length_c   1.000
_cell.angle_alpha   90.00
_cell.angle_beta   90.00
_cell.angle_gamma   90.00
#
_symmetry.space_group_name_H-M   'P 1'
#
loop_
_entity.id
_entity.type
_entity.pdbx_description
1 polymer ?
#
loop_
_entity_poly.entity_id
_entity_poly.type
_entity_poly.pdbx_seq_one_letter_code
_entity_poly.pdbx_strand_id
1 'polypeptide(L)' 'MSDPMDYASSGVDIDLEGAAVASLIGSLQRSTRKAGTPGAPVDLPGGFGGLIEFGDHLLAMATDGVGSKLQ' A
#
# COMPACT_ATOMS: atom_id res chain seq x y z
N MET A 1 15.23 20.68 29.26
CA MET A 1 13.94 20.32 28.62
C MET A 1 14.30 19.37 27.51
N SER A 2 13.89 18.10 27.61
CA SER A 2 14.08 17.13 26.53
C SER A 2 13.19 17.54 25.37
N ASP A 3 13.76 17.77 24.19
CA ASP A 3 12.99 18.07 22.99
C ASP A 3 11.92 16.98 22.76
N PRO A 4 10.72 17.34 22.28
CA PRO A 4 9.68 16.36 21.97
C PRO A 4 10.22 15.40 20.92
N MET A 5 10.30 14.11 21.26
CA MET A 5 10.72 13.07 20.32
C MET A 5 9.50 12.71 19.47
N ASP A 6 9.23 13.49 18.43
CA ASP A 6 8.21 13.17 17.45
C ASP A 6 8.81 12.38 16.27
N TYR A 7 7.98 11.54 15.64
CA TYR A 7 8.42 10.68 14.54
C TYR A 7 8.84 11.50 13.30
N ALA A 8 8.29 12.71 13.18
CA ALA A 8 8.52 13.63 12.07
C ALA A 8 9.94 14.20 12.08
N SER A 9 10.50 14.52 13.25
CA SER A 9 11.89 15.02 13.38
C SER A 9 12.94 13.96 13.02
N SER A 10 12.54 12.69 12.91
CA SER A 10 13.38 11.58 12.45
C SER A 10 13.32 11.37 10.93
N GLY A 11 12.65 12.26 10.18
CA GLY A 11 12.54 12.20 8.73
C GLY A 11 11.43 11.29 8.20
N VAL A 12 10.50 10.86 9.07
CA VAL A 12 9.34 10.05 8.68
C VAL A 12 8.09 10.93 8.73
N ASP A 13 7.73 11.48 7.58
CA ASP A 13 6.48 12.21 7.38
C ASP A 13 5.45 11.27 6.75
N ILE A 14 4.60 10.68 7.60
CA ILE A 14 3.56 9.71 7.22
C ILE A 14 2.51 10.36 6.32
N ASP A 15 2.23 11.64 6.49
CA ASP A 15 1.25 12.37 5.68
C ASP A 15 1.80 12.61 4.26
N LEU A 16 3.07 12.98 4.14
CA LEU A 16 3.75 13.11 2.86
C LEU A 16 3.89 11.77 2.14
N GLU A 17 4.20 10.70 2.87
CA GLU A 17 4.24 9.34 2.33
C GLU A 17 2.85 8.93 1.81
N GLY A 18 1.80 9.17 2.60
CA GLY A 18 0.42 8.92 2.20
C GLY A 18 0.01 9.68 0.94
N ALA A 19 0.42 10.95 0.80
CA ALA A 19 0.17 11.75 -0.39
C ALA A 19 0.90 11.22 -1.63
N ALA A 20 2.16 10.80 -1.50
CA ALA A 20 2.93 10.20 -2.59
C ALA A 20 2.33 8.86 -3.04
N VAL A 21 1.95 8.00 -2.08
CA VAL A 21 1.29 6.72 -2.36
C VAL A 21 -0.07 6.94 -3.04
N ALA A 22 -0.87 7.90 -2.56
CA ALA A 22 -2.16 8.24 -3.17
C ALA A 22 -2.00 8.75 -4.61
N SER A 23 -1.00 9.59 -4.87
CA SER A 23 -0.68 10.08 -6.22
C SER A 23 -0.25 8.94 -7.15
N LEU A 24 0.56 8.01 -6.66
CA LEU A 24 0.98 6.84 -7.43
C LEU A 24 -0.21 5.94 -7.76
N ILE A 25 -1.06 5.62 -6.77
CA ILE A 25 -2.28 4.83 -6.98
C ILE A 25 -3.20 5.53 -7.99
N GLY A 26 -3.36 6.84 -7.90
CA GLY A 26 -4.15 7.63 -8.84
C GLY A 26 -3.61 7.62 -10.28
N SER A 27 -2.31 7.39 -10.47
CA SER A 27 -1.69 7.27 -11.80
C SER A 27 -1.83 5.89 -12.44
N LEU A 28 -2.12 4.86 -11.65
CA LEU A 28 -2.29 3.49 -12.13
C LEU A 28 -3.66 3.34 -12.81
N GLN A 29 -3.67 2.69 -13.98
CA GLN A 29 -4.92 2.35 -14.65
C GLN A 29 -5.69 1.29 -13.86
N ARG A 30 -7.02 1.45 -13.79
CA ARG A 30 -7.89 0.44 -13.18
C ARG A 30 -7.75 -0.89 -13.91
N SER A 31 -7.85 -1.98 -13.15
CA SER A 31 -7.87 -3.32 -13.72
C SER A 31 -8.99 -3.48 -14.74
N THR A 32 -8.71 -4.16 -15.84
CA THR A 32 -9.67 -4.52 -16.88
C THR A 32 -10.41 -5.83 -16.57
N ARG A 33 -10.02 -6.52 -15.49
CA ARG A 33 -10.64 -7.78 -15.06
C ARG A 33 -12.00 -7.51 -14.41
N LYS A 34 -12.99 -8.32 -14.76
CA LYS A 34 -14.33 -8.24 -14.18
C LYS A 34 -14.30 -8.74 -12.74
N ALA A 35 -15.01 -8.08 -11.84
CA ALA A 35 -15.18 -8.55 -10.45
C ALA A 35 -15.68 -10.01 -10.42
N GLY A 36 -15.20 -10.79 -9.45
CA GLY A 36 -15.53 -12.23 -9.34
C GLY A 36 -14.84 -13.14 -10.36
N THR A 37 -13.92 -12.63 -11.18
CA THR A 37 -13.11 -13.47 -12.09
C THR A 37 -11.69 -13.65 -11.56
N PRO A 38 -11.02 -14.80 -11.83
CA PRO A 38 -9.67 -15.05 -11.32
C PRO A 38 -8.69 -13.91 -11.61
N GLY A 39 -8.01 -13.45 -10.55
CA GLY A 39 -7.07 -12.34 -10.59
C GLY A 39 -7.70 -10.95 -10.62
N ALA A 40 -9.03 -10.83 -10.54
CA ALA A 40 -9.67 -9.52 -10.37
C ALA A 40 -9.34 -8.93 -9.00
N PRO A 41 -9.07 -7.62 -8.90
CA PRO A 41 -8.84 -6.97 -7.61
C PRO A 41 -10.10 -7.04 -6.75
N VAL A 42 -9.92 -7.27 -5.46
CA VAL A 42 -10.98 -7.17 -4.46
C VAL A 42 -10.79 -5.87 -3.68
N ASP A 43 -11.84 -5.06 -3.64
CA ASP A 43 -11.82 -3.80 -2.89
C ASP A 43 -11.90 -4.10 -1.38
N LEU A 44 -10.85 -3.72 -0.65
CA LEU A 44 -10.78 -3.82 0.81
C LEU A 44 -10.27 -2.48 1.36
N PRO A 45 -11.17 -1.51 1.60
CA PRO A 45 -10.81 -0.22 2.17
C PRO A 45 -10.07 -0.38 3.50
N GLY A 46 -8.89 0.25 3.63
CA GLY A 46 -8.05 0.15 4.83
C GLY A 46 -7.23 -1.13 4.96
N GLY A 47 -7.25 -2.02 3.96
CA GLY A 47 -6.37 -3.18 3.88
C GLY A 47 -4.90 -2.79 3.65
N PHE A 48 -3.97 -3.49 4.30
CA PHE A 48 -2.53 -3.24 4.18
C PHE A 48 -1.90 -3.82 2.89
N GLY A 49 -2.56 -4.80 2.27
CA GLY A 49 -2.07 -5.48 1.06
C GLY A 49 -3.15 -5.56 -0.02
N GLY A 50 -2.72 -5.80 -1.25
CA GLY A 50 -3.63 -6.02 -2.37
C GLY A 50 -4.26 -7.41 -2.31
N LEU A 51 -5.57 -7.50 -2.56
CA LEU A 51 -6.30 -8.77 -2.65
C LEU A 51 -6.73 -9.04 -4.09
N ILE A 52 -6.62 -10.30 -4.52
CA ILE A 52 -7.17 -10.76 -5.79
C ILE A 52 -8.00 -12.03 -5.63
N GLU A 53 -9.00 -12.17 -6.49
CA GLU A 53 -9.84 -13.38 -6.61
C GLU A 53 -9.01 -14.62 -6.96
N PHE A 54 -9.14 -15.69 -6.19
CA PHE A 54 -8.41 -16.95 -6.37
C PHE A 54 -9.32 -18.18 -6.14
N GLY A 55 -10.34 -18.33 -6.99
CA GLY A 55 -11.31 -19.42 -6.86
C GLY A 55 -12.16 -19.25 -5.60
N ASP A 56 -12.16 -20.26 -4.73
CA ASP A 56 -12.89 -20.22 -3.44
C ASP A 56 -12.14 -19.45 -2.33
N HIS A 57 -11.00 -18.84 -2.69
CA HIS A 57 -10.12 -18.12 -1.77
C HIS A 57 -9.74 -16.75 -2.32
N LEU A 58 -9.15 -15.93 -1.45
CA LEU A 58 -8.51 -14.68 -1.81
C LEU A 58 -6.99 -14.81 -1.66
N LEU A 59 -6.23 -14.31 -2.62
CA LEU A 59 -4.77 -14.22 -2.51
C LEU A 59 -4.39 -12.81 -2.06
N ALA A 60 -3.70 -12.73 -0.91
CA ALA A 60 -3.11 -11.48 -0.42
C ALA A 60 -1.69 -11.31 -0.95
N MET A 61 -1.44 -10.15 -1.52
CA MET A 61 -0.15 -9.73 -2.04
C MET A 61 0.32 -8.50 -1.29
N ALA A 62 1.50 -8.60 -0.70
CA ALA A 62 2.23 -7.49 -0.11
C ALA A 62 3.64 -7.50 -0.67
N THR A 63 4.13 -6.35 -1.09
CA THR A 63 5.53 -6.15 -1.49
C THR A 63 6.19 -5.33 -0.40
N ASP A 64 7.30 -5.80 0.15
CA ASP A 64 8.03 -5.12 1.21
C ASP A 64 9.35 -4.54 0.69
N GLY A 65 9.70 -3.36 1.21
CA GLY A 65 10.95 -2.68 0.92
C GLY A 65 11.99 -2.99 1.99
N VAL A 66 13.24 -3.19 1.57
CA VAL A 66 14.35 -3.48 2.51
C VAL A 66 14.85 -2.25 3.31
N GLY A 67 14.44 -1.04 2.93
CA GLY A 67 14.84 0.23 3.56
C GLY A 67 16.29 0.65 3.30
N SER A 68 16.83 1.55 4.12
CA SER A 68 18.23 2.03 4.06
C SER A 68 19.28 0.96 4.40
N LYS A 69 18.85 -0.28 4.67
CA LYS A 69 19.70 -1.44 4.97
C LYS A 69 20.60 -1.88 3.81
N LEU A 70 20.32 -1.40 2.58
CA LEU A 70 21.14 -1.61 1.39
C LEU A 70 22.21 -0.53 1.14
N GLN A 71 22.36 0.45 2.04
CA GLN A 71 23.47 1.40 2.00
C GLN A 71 24.72 0.86 2.68
#